data_AF-A0A317D123-F1
#
_entry.id   AF-A0A317D123-F1
#
_cell.length_a   1.000
_cell.length_b   1.000
_cell.length_c   1.000
_cell.angle_alpha   90.00
_cell.angle_beta   90.00
_cell.angle_gamma   90.00
#
_symmetry.space_group_name_H-M   'P 1'
#
loop_
_entity.id
_entity.type
_entity.pdbx_description
1 polymer ?
#
loop_
_entity_poly.entity_id
_entity_poly.type
_entity_poly.pdbx_seq_one_letter_code
_entity_poly.pdbx_strand_id
1 'polypeptide(L)'
;MRTDLIRKTALTAAGLAATAGGIAGPAIAAHAAEAKPTAQVQTDRKHGGERELNVRYQAQPNFYYCGPAATRNALSVQGKAIDVDAMAKEMGTTEAGTNSVNDITPVLNKETGKDVYHSVEIRDPKADGKQTDKLRTDIVHTVDEGRAVVANIAGTA
;
A
#
# COMPACT_ATOMS: atom_id res chain seq x y z
N MET A 1 -33.61 -22.09 26.78
CA MET A 1 -34.72 -21.64 25.92
C MET A 1 -34.11 -21.12 24.63
N ARG A 2 -34.38 -21.80 23.51
CA ARG A 2 -33.95 -21.41 22.15
C ARG A 2 -34.89 -20.34 21.63
N THR A 3 -34.39 -19.37 20.88
CA THR A 3 -35.16 -18.77 19.78
C THR A 3 -34.20 -18.36 18.67
N ASP A 4 -34.06 -19.26 17.70
CA ASP A 4 -33.60 -18.96 16.35
C ASP A 4 -34.60 -18.03 15.66
N LEU A 5 -34.14 -17.05 14.88
CA LEU A 5 -34.98 -16.40 13.86
C LEU A 5 -34.12 -15.98 12.66
N ILE A 6 -33.92 -16.98 11.80
CA ILE A 6 -33.59 -16.85 10.39
C ILE A 6 -34.76 -16.17 9.67
N ARG A 7 -34.49 -15.10 8.91
CA ARG A 7 -35.38 -14.56 7.87
C ARG A 7 -34.50 -14.16 6.68
N LYS A 8 -34.13 -15.08 5.78
CA LYS A 8 -34.82 -15.43 4.53
C LYS A 8 -35.42 -14.24 3.75
N THR A 9 -34.64 -13.83 2.74
CA THR A 9 -35.01 -13.65 1.32
C THR A 9 -36.25 -12.81 0.96
N ALA A 10 -36.01 -11.74 0.19
CA ALA A 10 -36.91 -11.32 -0.88
C ALA A 10 -36.07 -10.72 -2.02
N LEU A 11 -35.83 -11.56 -3.03
CA LEU A 11 -35.27 -11.20 -4.33
C LEU A 11 -36.42 -10.60 -5.15
N THR A 12 -36.45 -9.28 -5.33
CA THR A 12 -37.49 -8.63 -6.14
C THR A 12 -37.05 -8.66 -7.61
N ALA A 13 -37.53 -9.67 -8.34
CA ALA A 13 -37.52 -9.67 -9.80
C ALA A 13 -38.77 -8.94 -10.30
N ALA A 14 -38.61 -7.73 -10.82
CA ALA A 14 -39.64 -7.04 -11.57
C ALA A 14 -39.30 -7.14 -13.07
N GLY A 15 -39.99 -8.04 -13.76
CA GLY A 15 -39.99 -8.10 -15.22
C GLY A 15 -40.82 -6.97 -15.79
N LEU A 16 -40.30 -6.30 -16.81
CA LEU A 16 -41.06 -5.37 -17.65
C LEU A 16 -41.26 -6.00 -19.03
N ALA A 17 -42.54 -6.15 -19.36
CA ALA A 17 -43.04 -6.69 -20.61
C ALA A 17 -42.64 -5.81 -21.80
N ALA A 18 -42.18 -6.44 -22.87
CA ALA A 18 -42.00 -5.81 -24.16
C ALA A 18 -43.36 -5.72 -24.88
N THR A 19 -43.84 -4.49 -25.13
CA THR A 19 -44.89 -4.22 -26.11
C THR A 19 -44.31 -3.37 -27.23
N ALA A 20 -44.35 -3.89 -28.45
CA ALA A 20 -43.87 -3.25 -29.66
C ALA A 20 -44.72 -2.02 -30.05
N GLY A 21 -44.08 -1.00 -30.60
CA GLY A 21 -44.73 0.15 -31.23
C GLY A 21 -43.71 1.26 -31.51
N GLY A 22 -43.50 1.59 -32.79
CA GLY A 22 -42.39 2.43 -33.25
C GLY A 22 -42.54 3.94 -32.99
N ILE A 23 -41.42 4.65 -33.16
CA ILE A 23 -41.21 5.94 -33.83
C ILE A 23 -39.78 6.42 -33.47
N ALA A 24 -39.09 6.98 -34.46
CA ALA A 24 -37.67 7.27 -34.49
C ALA A 24 -37.18 8.29 -33.44
N GLY A 25 -36.09 7.94 -32.77
CA GLY A 25 -35.21 8.84 -32.02
C GLY A 25 -33.91 8.09 -31.68
N PRO A 26 -32.73 8.72 -31.70
CA PRO A 26 -31.49 8.04 -31.33
C PRO A 26 -31.47 7.82 -29.80
N ALA A 27 -32.04 6.69 -29.36
CA ALA A 27 -31.84 6.19 -28.02
C ALA A 27 -30.47 5.53 -27.96
N ILE A 28 -29.49 6.23 -27.40
CA ILE A 28 -28.21 5.64 -27.02
C ILE A 28 -28.52 4.61 -25.94
N ALA A 29 -28.53 3.33 -26.31
CA ALA A 29 -28.69 2.24 -25.37
C ALA A 29 -27.49 2.24 -24.42
N ALA A 30 -27.74 2.58 -23.15
CA ALA A 30 -26.80 2.32 -22.07
C ALA A 30 -26.69 0.80 -21.90
N HIS A 31 -25.74 0.19 -22.60
CA HIS A 31 -25.28 -1.15 -22.29
C HIS A 31 -24.58 -1.09 -20.93
N ALA A 32 -25.31 -1.38 -19.86
CA ALA A 32 -24.72 -1.80 -18.59
C ALA A 32 -24.07 -3.17 -18.84
N ALA A 33 -22.80 -3.14 -19.27
CA ALA A 33 -21.99 -4.34 -19.36
C ALA A 33 -21.86 -4.92 -17.94
N GLU A 34 -22.23 -6.19 -17.78
CA GLU A 34 -21.97 -6.95 -16.58
C GLU A 34 -20.47 -6.88 -16.28
N ALA A 35 -20.12 -6.35 -15.10
CA ALA A 35 -18.74 -6.33 -14.63
C ALA A 35 -18.29 -7.78 -14.39
N LYS A 36 -17.65 -8.36 -15.40
CA LYS A 36 -16.95 -9.64 -15.25
C LYS A 36 -15.91 -9.48 -14.14
N PRO A 37 -15.74 -10.46 -13.24
CA PRO A 37 -14.63 -10.45 -12.29
C PRO A 37 -13.35 -10.28 -13.11
N THR A 38 -12.57 -9.23 -12.81
CA THR A 38 -11.24 -9.06 -13.39
C THR A 38 -10.46 -10.32 -13.11
N ALA A 39 -10.18 -11.10 -14.17
CA ALA A 39 -9.29 -12.23 -14.11
C ALA A 39 -7.97 -11.73 -13.52
N GLN A 40 -7.65 -12.19 -12.31
CA GLN A 40 -6.34 -11.93 -11.76
C GLN A 40 -5.34 -12.66 -12.65
N VAL A 41 -4.50 -11.87 -13.33
CA VAL A 41 -3.41 -12.40 -14.15
C VAL A 41 -2.39 -12.98 -13.18
N GLN A 42 -2.57 -14.25 -12.81
CA GLN A 42 -1.49 -15.04 -12.24
C GLN A 42 -0.50 -15.31 -13.37
N THR A 43 0.52 -14.47 -13.45
CA THR A 43 1.67 -14.74 -14.30
C THR A 43 2.47 -15.87 -13.68
N ASP A 44 2.63 -16.98 -14.41
CA ASP A 44 3.56 -18.06 -14.09
C ASP A 44 4.98 -17.49 -13.96
N ARG A 45 5.43 -17.23 -12.73
CA ARG A 45 6.77 -16.70 -12.44
C ARG A 45 7.74 -17.84 -12.18
N LYS A 46 8.75 -17.92 -13.04
CA LYS A 46 9.92 -18.81 -12.91
C LYS A 46 10.60 -18.66 -11.54
N HIS A 47 11.23 -19.75 -11.10
CA HIS A 47 11.87 -19.95 -9.80
C HIS A 47 12.61 -18.71 -9.28
N GLY A 48 12.02 -18.14 -8.24
CA GLY A 48 12.25 -16.80 -7.70
C GLY A 48 10.88 -16.24 -7.33
N GLY A 49 10.21 -16.90 -6.37
CA GLY A 49 8.78 -16.72 -6.09
C GLY A 49 8.39 -15.27 -5.84
N GLU A 50 7.10 -14.97 -6.02
CA GLU A 50 6.51 -13.70 -5.60
C GLU A 50 6.79 -13.45 -4.12
N ARG A 51 7.19 -12.21 -3.80
CA ARG A 51 7.31 -11.75 -2.42
C ARG A 51 6.27 -10.66 -2.19
N GLU A 52 5.49 -10.83 -1.13
CA GLU A 52 4.47 -9.87 -0.72
C GLU A 52 4.61 -9.61 0.77
N LEU A 53 4.49 -8.34 1.16
CA LEU A 53 4.42 -7.92 2.56
C LEU A 53 3.02 -7.42 2.86
N ASN A 54 2.44 -7.92 3.96
CA ASN A 54 1.13 -7.46 4.42
C ASN A 54 1.25 -6.11 5.15
N VAL A 55 1.31 -5.03 4.38
CA VAL A 55 1.37 -3.65 4.88
C VAL A 55 -0.04 -3.18 5.24
N ARG A 56 -0.25 -2.79 6.50
CA ARG A 56 -1.48 -2.10 6.95
C ARG A 56 -1.36 -0.62 6.61
N TYR A 57 -1.66 -0.30 5.36
CA TYR A 57 -1.50 1.04 4.82
C TYR A 57 -2.38 2.08 5.55
N GLN A 58 -1.79 3.22 5.87
CA GLN A 58 -2.47 4.47 6.17
C GLN A 58 -1.78 5.61 5.42
N ALA A 59 -2.58 6.49 4.81
CA ALA A 59 -2.08 7.70 4.18
C ALA A 59 -1.55 8.69 5.23
N GLN A 60 -0.57 9.51 4.83
CA GLN A 60 -0.15 10.64 5.65
C GLN A 60 -1.31 11.65 5.83
N PRO A 61 -1.52 12.18 7.04
CA PRO A 61 -2.64 13.10 7.31
C PRO A 61 -2.40 14.53 6.79
N ASN A 62 -1.16 14.90 6.47
CA ASN A 62 -0.76 16.21 6.00
C ASN A 62 0.47 16.10 5.08
N PHE A 63 0.95 17.20 4.50
CA PHE A 63 2.03 17.18 3.50
C PHE A 63 3.42 16.85 4.06
N TYR A 64 3.65 17.00 5.38
CA TYR A 64 4.96 16.85 6.02
C TYR A 64 5.15 15.52 6.78
N TYR A 65 4.12 14.68 6.85
CA TYR A 65 4.14 13.38 7.56
C TYR A 65 4.54 12.18 6.68
N CYS A 66 5.20 12.41 5.55
CA CYS A 66 5.64 11.33 4.67
C CYS A 66 6.55 10.31 5.38
N GLY A 67 7.56 10.78 6.13
CA GLY A 67 8.47 9.93 6.91
C GLY A 67 7.76 9.11 7.99
N PRO A 68 6.99 9.74 8.91
CA PRO A 68 6.23 9.04 9.94
C PRO A 68 5.22 8.03 9.39
N ALA A 69 4.46 8.40 8.36
CA ALA A 69 3.48 7.51 7.74
C ALA A 69 4.15 6.31 7.06
N ALA A 70 5.23 6.54 6.31
CA ALA A 70 5.99 5.46 5.67
C ALA A 70 6.58 4.50 6.70
N THR A 71 7.15 5.03 7.79
CA THR A 71 7.74 4.22 8.86
C THR A 71 6.69 3.41 9.61
N ARG A 72 5.55 4.02 9.94
CA ARG A 72 4.41 3.31 10.54
C ARG A 72 3.94 2.17 9.64
N ASN A 73 3.76 2.43 8.34
CA ASN A 73 3.34 1.43 7.38
C ASN A 73 4.39 0.30 7.29
N ALA A 74 5.68 0.61 7.32
CA ALA A 74 6.74 -0.39 7.31
C ALA A 74 6.69 -1.30 8.55
N LEU A 75 6.55 -0.73 9.74
CA LEU A 75 6.47 -1.46 11.01
C LEU A 75 5.19 -2.31 11.12
N SER A 76 4.14 -1.96 10.39
CA SER A 76 2.89 -2.74 10.38
C SER A 76 3.06 -4.16 9.83
N VAL A 77 4.05 -4.37 8.95
CA VAL A 77 4.43 -5.71 8.43
C VAL A 77 4.88 -6.62 9.57
N GLN A 78 5.47 -6.04 10.62
CA GLN A 78 5.92 -6.75 11.82
C GLN A 78 4.86 -6.73 12.93
N GLY A 79 3.61 -6.46 12.58
CA GLY A 79 2.46 -6.49 13.49
C GLY A 79 2.35 -5.26 14.40
N LYS A 80 3.20 -4.24 14.24
CA LYS A 80 3.17 -3.03 15.07
C LYS A 80 1.97 -2.15 14.68
N ALA A 81 1.31 -1.61 15.70
CA ALA A 81 0.23 -0.64 15.55
C ALA A 81 0.65 0.63 16.30
N ILE A 82 1.21 1.58 15.56
CA ILE A 82 1.79 2.81 16.12
C ILE A 82 0.96 4.00 15.64
N ASP A 83 0.74 4.95 16.53
CA ASP A 83 0.10 6.21 16.20
C ASP A 83 1.07 7.09 15.38
N VAL A 84 0.57 7.72 14.31
CA VAL A 84 1.43 8.49 13.40
C VAL A 84 1.90 9.80 14.02
N ASP A 85 1.13 10.41 14.93
CA ASP A 85 1.53 11.64 15.61
C ASP A 85 2.62 11.35 16.65
N ALA A 86 2.50 10.23 17.37
CA ALA A 86 3.57 9.73 18.24
C ALA A 86 4.87 9.47 17.46
N MET A 87 4.75 8.84 16.27
CA MET A 87 5.87 8.61 15.37
C MET A 87 6.52 9.92 14.91
N ALA A 88 5.71 10.89 14.51
CA ALA A 88 6.18 12.20 14.06
C ALA A 88 6.94 12.96 15.17
N LYS A 89 6.43 12.90 16.40
CA LYS A 89 7.11 13.50 17.56
C LYS A 89 8.47 12.86 17.83
N GLU A 90 8.54 11.53 17.73
CA GLU A 90 9.80 10.82 17.97
C GLU A 90 10.84 11.11 16.89
N MET A 91 10.42 11.23 15.63
CA MET A 91 11.29 11.59 14.50
C MET A 91 11.66 13.07 14.43
N GLY A 92 11.14 13.91 15.34
CA GLY A 92 11.35 15.36 15.28
C GLY A 92 10.75 16.00 14.04
N THR A 93 9.67 15.41 13.48
CA THR A 93 8.98 15.93 12.30
C THR A 93 8.40 17.31 12.59
N THR A 94 8.62 18.25 11.68
CA THR A 94 8.06 19.61 11.72
C THR A 94 7.22 19.86 10.46
N GLU A 95 6.68 21.08 10.29
CA GLU A 95 6.03 21.48 9.04
C GLU A 95 6.98 21.46 7.82
N ALA A 96 8.30 21.44 8.05
CA ALA A 96 9.30 21.22 7.00
C ALA A 96 9.53 19.74 6.66
N GLY A 97 8.84 18.82 7.34
CA GLY A 97 9.04 17.37 7.20
C GLY A 97 9.96 16.78 8.25
N THR A 98 10.41 15.55 7.98
CA THR A 98 11.48 14.87 8.74
C THR A 98 12.79 15.10 7.99
N ASN A 99 13.83 15.58 8.70
CA ASN A 99 15.02 16.14 8.05
C ASN A 99 15.87 15.11 7.32
N SER A 100 15.95 13.86 7.83
CA SER A 100 16.78 12.82 7.24
C SER A 100 16.21 11.42 7.44
N VAL A 101 16.61 10.50 6.54
CA VAL A 101 16.42 9.05 6.76
C VAL A 101 17.17 8.57 8.00
N ASN A 102 18.24 9.27 8.39
CA ASN A 102 19.00 8.98 9.60
C ASN A 102 18.20 9.27 10.88
N ASP A 103 17.14 10.07 10.81
CA ASP A 103 16.19 10.27 11.93
C ASP A 103 15.14 9.16 11.99
N ILE A 104 14.93 8.44 10.88
CA ILE A 104 13.96 7.34 10.76
C ILE A 104 14.56 6.00 11.22
N THR A 105 15.81 5.71 10.87
CA THR A 105 16.47 4.42 11.18
C THR A 105 16.48 4.08 12.69
N PRO A 106 16.83 5.01 13.61
CA PRO A 106 16.81 4.72 15.04
C PRO A 106 15.42 4.35 15.54
N VAL A 107 14.36 4.98 15.02
CA VAL A 107 12.97 4.70 15.41
C VAL A 107 12.55 3.32 14.91
N LEU A 108 12.89 2.96 13.67
CA LEU A 108 12.69 1.61 13.13
C LEU A 108 13.36 0.53 13.99
N ASN A 109 14.63 0.73 14.36
CA ASN A 109 15.38 -0.24 15.17
C ASN A 109 14.85 -0.32 16.61
N LYS A 110 14.48 0.82 17.21
CA LYS A 110 13.84 0.86 18.53
C LYS A 110 12.52 0.10 18.54
N GLU A 111 11.63 0.35 17.58
CA GLU A 111 10.31 -0.26 17.53
C GLU A 111 10.37 -1.76 17.23
N THR A 112 11.38 -2.22 16.49
CA THR A 112 11.62 -3.64 16.26
C THR A 112 12.38 -4.34 17.39
N GLY A 113 13.03 -3.57 18.28
CA GLY A 113 13.91 -4.11 19.32
C GLY A 113 15.17 -4.79 18.75
N LYS A 114 15.56 -4.46 17.51
CA LYS A 114 16.67 -5.07 16.79
C LYS A 114 17.41 -4.00 15.99
N ASP A 115 18.72 -4.17 15.84
CA ASP A 115 19.53 -3.31 14.98
C ASP A 115 19.63 -3.92 13.58
N VAL A 116 18.55 -3.83 12.79
CA VAL A 116 18.41 -4.52 11.49
C VAL A 116 18.05 -3.59 10.33
N TYR A 117 17.68 -2.35 10.63
CA TYR A 117 17.51 -1.29 9.65
C TYR A 117 18.78 -0.47 9.56
N HIS A 118 19.17 -0.17 8.32
CA HIS A 118 20.32 0.67 8.00
C HIS A 118 19.91 1.68 6.92
N SER A 119 20.33 2.93 7.10
CA SER A 119 20.23 3.94 6.05
C SER A 119 21.36 3.77 5.04
N VAL A 120 21.01 3.75 3.75
CA VAL A 120 21.95 3.72 2.63
C VAL A 120 21.61 4.89 1.73
N GLU A 121 22.57 5.77 1.50
CA GLU A 121 22.38 6.99 0.70
C GLU A 121 22.97 6.82 -0.71
N ILE A 122 22.22 7.25 -1.71
CA ILE A 122 22.71 7.53 -3.06
C ILE A 122 22.69 9.04 -3.21
N ARG A 123 23.85 9.68 -3.09
CA ARG A 123 23.97 11.15 -3.00
C ARG A 123 24.06 11.83 -4.35
N ASP A 124 24.65 11.16 -5.32
CA ASP A 124 24.82 11.71 -6.65
C ASP A 124 23.47 11.74 -7.38
N PRO A 125 23.23 12.76 -8.24
CA PRO A 125 21.99 12.85 -9.02
C PRO A 125 21.72 11.64 -9.92
N LYS A 126 22.75 10.84 -10.20
CA LYS A 126 22.66 9.61 -10.99
C LYS A 126 23.36 8.47 -10.25
N ALA A 127 22.60 7.43 -9.94
CA ALA A 127 23.14 6.21 -9.37
C ALA A 127 24.04 5.49 -10.38
N ASP A 128 25.18 4.99 -9.91
CA ASP A 128 26.02 4.08 -10.68
C ASP A 128 25.48 2.63 -10.63
N GLY A 129 26.06 1.76 -11.46
CA GLY A 129 25.65 0.35 -11.52
C GLY A 129 25.74 -0.36 -10.16
N LYS A 130 26.84 -0.15 -9.43
CA LYS A 130 27.07 -0.79 -8.12
C LYS A 130 26.05 -0.34 -7.09
N GLN A 131 25.69 0.94 -7.07
CA GLN A 131 24.66 1.49 -6.20
C GLN A 131 23.29 0.88 -6.51
N THR A 132 22.92 0.76 -7.79
CA THR A 132 21.64 0.15 -8.16
C THR A 132 21.59 -1.35 -7.85
N ASP A 133 22.70 -2.07 -8.01
CA ASP A 133 22.78 -3.50 -7.69
C ASP A 133 22.74 -3.75 -6.18
N LYS A 134 23.41 -2.89 -5.40
CA LYS A 134 23.30 -2.90 -3.94
C LYS A 134 21.87 -2.65 -3.50
N LEU A 135 21.20 -1.62 -4.05
CA LEU A 135 19.80 -1.32 -3.74
C LEU A 135 18.89 -2.53 -4.03
N ARG A 136 19.02 -3.18 -5.20
CA ARG A 136 18.24 -4.37 -5.53
C ARG A 136 18.47 -5.51 -4.53
N THR A 137 19.74 -5.76 -4.20
CA THR A 137 20.13 -6.81 -3.25
C THR A 137 19.55 -6.55 -1.86
N ASP A 138 19.70 -5.31 -1.36
CA ASP A 138 19.21 -4.91 -0.05
C ASP A 138 17.67 -4.98 0.04
N ILE A 139 16.95 -4.56 -1.01
CA ILE A 139 15.48 -4.67 -1.09
C ILE A 139 15.06 -6.14 -1.02
N VAL A 140 15.67 -6.99 -1.85
CA VAL A 140 15.36 -8.42 -1.89
C VAL A 140 15.58 -9.06 -0.52
N HIS A 141 16.75 -8.81 0.08
CA HIS A 141 17.10 -9.33 1.40
C HIS A 141 16.13 -8.85 2.48
N THR A 142 15.80 -7.55 2.50
CA THR A 142 14.90 -6.97 3.50
C THR A 142 13.50 -7.57 3.43
N VAL A 143 12.99 -7.77 2.21
CA VAL A 143 11.68 -8.39 1.98
C VAL A 143 11.69 -9.88 2.33
N ASP A 144 12.76 -10.62 1.98
CA ASP A 144 12.93 -12.03 2.36
C ASP A 144 12.92 -12.22 3.88
N GLU A 145 13.45 -11.26 4.63
CA GLU A 145 13.44 -11.28 6.09
C GLU A 145 12.16 -10.68 6.70
N GLY A 146 11.09 -10.50 5.90
CA GLY A 146 9.78 -10.07 6.36
C GLY A 146 9.74 -8.62 6.84
N ARG A 147 10.57 -7.75 6.28
CA ARG A 147 10.62 -6.32 6.62
C ARG A 147 10.33 -5.46 5.40
N ALA A 148 9.65 -4.34 5.62
CA ALA A 148 9.42 -3.34 4.58
C ALA A 148 10.59 -2.37 4.46
N VAL A 149 10.78 -1.81 3.26
CA VAL A 149 11.75 -0.76 2.95
C VAL A 149 11.08 0.60 3.06
N VAL A 150 11.74 1.57 3.69
CA VAL A 150 11.37 2.99 3.65
C VAL A 150 12.32 3.70 2.71
N ALA A 151 11.80 4.36 1.68
CA ALA A 151 12.59 5.06 0.68
C ALA A 151 12.26 6.55 0.68
N ASN A 152 13.31 7.38 0.78
CA ASN A 152 13.23 8.82 0.53
C ASN A 152 13.76 9.09 -0.87
N ILE A 153 12.98 9.77 -1.70
CA ILE A 153 13.36 10.09 -3.08
C ILE A 153 13.17 11.59 -3.28
N ALA A 154 14.25 12.28 -3.61
CA ALA A 154 14.17 13.66 -4.08
C ALA A 154 13.70 13.64 -5.54
N GLY A 155 12.41 13.89 -5.76
CA GLY A 155 11.87 14.10 -7.10
C GLY A 155 12.17 15.51 -7.59
N THR A 156 12.57 15.64 -8.85
CA THR A 156 12.40 16.90 -9.59
C THR A 156 11.05 16.84 -10.29
N ALA A 157 10.24 17.89 -10.15
CA ALA A 157 8.98 18.03 -10.89
C ALA A 157 9.22 18.25 -12.39
#